data_AF-A0A136N530-F1
#
_entry.id   AF-A0A136N530-F1
#
_cell.length_a   1.000
_cell.length_b   1.000
_cell.length_c   1.000
_cell.angle_alpha   90.00
_cell.angle_beta   90.00
_cell.angle_gamma   90.00
#
_symmetry.space_group_name_H-M   'P 1'
#
loop_
_entity.id
_entity.type
_entity.pdbx_description
1 polymer ?
#
loop_
_entity_poly.entity_id
_entity_poly.type
_entity_poly.pdbx_seq_one_letter_code
_entity_poly.pdbx_strand_id
1 'polypeptide(L)'
;MPKKITPTSGEKSKFVLHTIVFLIANAAIWAFWYYGQGAKEHWVYPWGIWITAAWGLSLLGHWASLYTNYEDKGLEDYLQQRKN
;
A
#
# COMPACT_ATOMS: atom_id res chain seq x y z
N MET A 1 3.91 -23.31 16.71
CA MET A 1 4.34 -22.27 15.75
C MET A 1 3.23 -21.22 15.70
N PRO A 2 3.52 -19.91 15.53
CA PRO A 2 2.47 -18.89 15.44
C PRO A 2 1.59 -19.17 14.21
N LYS A 3 0.27 -19.10 14.37
CA LYS A 3 -0.68 -19.41 13.30
C LYS A 3 -0.79 -18.22 12.37
N LYS A 4 -0.82 -18.48 11.06
CA LYS A 4 -1.01 -17.43 10.06
C LYS A 4 -2.45 -16.91 10.11
N ILE A 5 -2.61 -15.59 10.16
CA ILE A 5 -3.93 -14.95 10.09
C ILE A 5 -4.29 -14.81 8.61
N THR A 6 -5.40 -15.42 8.21
CA THR A 6 -5.87 -15.33 6.82
C THR A 6 -6.70 -14.06 6.64
N PRO A 7 -6.40 -13.22 5.63
CA PRO A 7 -7.15 -12.00 5.40
C PRO A 7 -8.58 -12.31 4.95
N THR A 8 -9.52 -11.55 5.51
CA THR A 8 -10.94 -11.59 5.16
C THR A 8 -11.19 -11.06 3.75
N SER A 9 -12.35 -11.37 3.17
CA SER A 9 -12.74 -10.84 1.85
C SER A 9 -12.83 -9.31 1.84
N GLY A 10 -13.24 -8.69 2.94
CA GLY A 10 -13.31 -7.24 3.08
C GLY A 10 -11.94 -6.58 3.06
N GLU A 11 -10.96 -7.16 3.76
CA GLU A 11 -9.57 -6.70 3.75
C GLU A 11 -8.92 -6.82 2.36
N LYS A 12 -9.13 -7.96 1.68
CA LYS A 12 -8.68 -8.15 0.30
C LYS A 12 -9.29 -7.11 -0.65
N SER A 13 -10.60 -6.86 -0.53
CA SER A 13 -11.31 -5.86 -1.35
C SER A 13 -10.72 -4.46 -1.16
N LYS A 14 -10.44 -4.06 0.09
CA LYS A 14 -9.75 -2.79 0.38
C LYS A 14 -8.38 -2.72 -0.28
N PHE A 15 -7.57 -3.77 -0.18
CA PHE A 15 -6.25 -3.79 -0.85
C PHE A 15 -6.37 -3.65 -2.37
N VAL A 16 -7.34 -4.34 -2.99
CA VAL A 16 -7.61 -4.22 -4.43
C VAL A 16 -8.01 -2.78 -4.78
N LEU A 17 -8.90 -2.15 -4.01
CA LEU A 17 -9.29 -0.75 -4.22
C LEU A 17 -8.07 0.19 -4.18
N HIS A 18 -7.21 0.07 -3.16
CA HIS A 18 -6.00 0.88 -3.06
C HIS A 18 -5.05 0.64 -4.24
N THR A 19 -4.94 -0.61 -4.70
CA THR A 19 -4.13 -0.97 -5.87
C THR A 19 -4.67 -0.31 -7.13
N ILE A 20 -5.98 -0.37 -7.37
CA ILE A 20 -6.62 0.24 -8.54
C ILE A 20 -6.43 1.76 -8.52
N VAL A 21 -6.71 2.40 -7.38
CA VAL A 21 -6.52 3.85 -7.22
C VAL A 21 -5.06 4.23 -7.45
N PHE A 22 -4.10 3.48 -6.90
CA PHE A 22 -2.68 3.70 -7.13
C PHE A 22 -2.34 3.65 -8.62
N LEU A 23 -2.81 2.63 -9.35
CA LEU A 23 -2.53 2.47 -10.77
C LEU A 23 -3.12 3.61 -11.61
N ILE A 24 -4.39 3.95 -11.40
CA ILE A 24 -5.07 5.01 -12.15
C ILE A 24 -4.43 6.37 -11.87
N ALA A 25 -4.20 6.70 -10.59
CA ALA A 25 -3.62 7.98 -10.20
C ALA A 25 -2.19 8.14 -10.75
N ASN A 26 -1.35 7.10 -10.63
CA ASN A 26 0.00 7.15 -11.17
C ASN A 26 0.00 7.25 -12.69
N ALA A 27 -0.86 6.48 -13.39
CA ALA A 27 -0.99 6.59 -14.83
C ALA A 27 -1.37 8.02 -15.26
N ALA A 28 -2.29 8.68 -14.56
CA ALA A 28 -2.68 10.06 -14.82
C ALA A 28 -1.52 11.05 -14.55
N ILE A 29 -0.81 10.91 -13.43
CA ILE A 29 0.35 11.76 -13.09
C ILE A 29 1.43 11.66 -14.16
N TRP A 30 1.80 10.44 -14.55
CA TRP A 30 2.85 10.20 -15.53
C TRP A 30 2.42 10.61 -16.94
N ALA A 31 1.14 10.43 -17.30
CA ALA A 31 0.59 10.94 -18.56
C ALA A 31 0.61 12.47 -18.59
N PHE A 32 0.23 13.14 -17.51
CA PHE A 32 0.30 14.60 -17.42
C PHE A 32 1.74 15.11 -17.48
N TRP A 33 2.68 14.46 -16.77
CA TRP A 33 4.09 14.81 -16.85
C TRP A 33 4.63 14.63 -18.29
N TYR A 34 4.30 13.52 -18.95
CA TYR A 34 4.80 13.22 -20.29
C TYR A 34 4.22 14.11 -21.38
N TYR A 35 2.89 14.23 -21.44
CA TYR A 35 2.18 14.98 -22.48
C TYR A 35 1.90 16.43 -22.10
N GLY A 36 1.46 16.67 -20.87
CA GLY A 36 1.01 17.99 -20.41
C GLY A 36 2.15 18.94 -20.05
N GLN A 37 3.19 18.44 -19.39
CA GLN A 37 4.37 19.26 -19.05
C GLN A 37 5.44 19.25 -20.14
N GLY A 38 5.24 18.48 -21.22
CA GLY A 38 6.14 18.45 -22.36
C GLY A 38 7.41 17.63 -22.16
N ALA A 39 7.45 16.70 -21.19
CA ALA A 39 8.58 15.80 -20.98
C ALA A 39 8.87 14.89 -22.20
N LYS A 40 7.90 14.77 -23.11
CA LYS A 40 8.08 14.15 -24.43
C LYS A 40 9.09 14.90 -25.31
N GLU A 41 9.11 16.23 -25.26
CA GLU A 41 9.85 17.09 -26.21
C GLU A 41 11.13 17.67 -25.61
N HIS A 42 11.18 17.85 -24.29
CA HIS A 42 12.34 18.40 -23.59
C HIS A 42 12.48 17.79 -22.20
N TRP A 43 13.63 18.01 -21.56
CA TRP A 43 13.86 17.53 -20.20
C TRP A 43 12.94 18.25 -19.21
N VAL A 44 12.12 17.47 -18.52
CA VAL A 44 11.28 17.93 -17.41
C VAL A 44 11.57 17.03 -16.22
N TYR A 45 11.83 17.63 -15.07
CA TYR A 45 12.11 16.88 -13.85
C TYR A 45 10.92 15.95 -13.50
N PRO A 46 11.12 14.63 -13.32
CA PRO A 46 10.06 13.66 -13.09
C PRO A 46 9.59 13.66 -11.63
N TRP A 47 9.02 14.78 -11.18
CA TRP A 47 8.57 14.99 -9.79
C TRP A 47 7.57 13.93 -9.30
N GLY A 48 6.78 13.35 -10.21
CA GLY A 48 5.83 12.27 -9.91
C GLY A 48 6.48 11.04 -9.28
N ILE A 49 7.80 10.85 -9.46
CA ILE A 49 8.55 9.72 -8.90
C ILE A 49 8.45 9.63 -7.38
N TRP A 50 8.43 10.76 -6.67
CA TRP A 50 8.34 10.77 -5.21
C TRP A 50 6.98 10.29 -4.72
N ILE A 51 5.91 10.65 -5.44
CA ILE A 51 4.55 10.19 -5.14
C ILE A 51 4.43 8.70 -5.44
N THR A 52 4.90 8.25 -6.61
CA THR A 52 4.93 6.83 -6.97
C THR A 52 5.69 6.01 -5.93
N ALA A 53 6.85 6.47 -5.49
CA ALA A 53 7.68 5.78 -4.52
C ALA A 53 7.02 5.70 -3.14
N ALA A 54 6.54 6.83 -2.61
CA ALA A 54 5.89 6.87 -1.29
C ALA A 54 4.62 6.01 -1.26
N TRP A 55 3.74 6.16 -2.25
CA TRP A 55 2.49 5.39 -2.32
C TRP A 55 2.74 3.92 -2.64
N GLY A 56 3.75 3.64 -3.47
CA GLY A 56 4.17 2.27 -3.77
C GLY A 56 4.66 1.55 -2.52
N LEU A 57 5.46 2.23 -1.68
CA LEU A 57 5.88 1.71 -0.39
C LEU A 57 4.68 1.45 0.54
N SER A 58 3.70 2.37 0.60
CA SER A 58 2.48 2.16 1.37
C SER A 58 1.67 0.96 0.87
N LEU A 59 1.58 0.75 -0.45
CA LEU A 59 0.88 -0.39 -1.04
C LEU A 59 1.60 -1.71 -0.71
N LEU A 60 2.92 -1.74 -0.78
CA LEU A 60 3.73 -2.88 -0.34
C LEU A 60 3.55 -3.16 1.15
N GLY A 61 3.52 -2.13 1.99
CA GLY A 61 3.22 -2.25 3.41
C GLY A 61 1.84 -2.83 3.69
N HIS A 62 0.81 -2.40 2.94
CA HIS A 62 -0.53 -2.95 3.04
C HIS A 62 -0.57 -4.42 2.61
N TRP A 63 0.11 -4.77 1.52
CA TRP A 63 0.24 -6.17 1.10
C TRP A 63 0.91 -7.02 2.18
N ALA A 64 2.03 -6.57 2.73
CA ALA A 64 2.72 -7.26 3.82
C ALA A 64 1.80 -7.44 5.03
N SER A 65 1.14 -6.36 5.47
CA SER A 65 0.19 -6.41 6.58
C SER A 65 -0.94 -7.42 6.39
N LEU A 66 -1.36 -7.73 5.16
CA LEU A 66 -2.42 -8.71 4.90
C LEU A 66 -1.90 -10.14 4.75
N TYR A 67 -0.76 -10.32 4.08
CA TYR A 67 -0.31 -11.65 3.67
C TYR A 67 0.83 -12.22 4.52
N THR A 68 1.45 -11.39 5.38
CA THR A 68 2.52 -11.77 6.30
C THR A 68 2.14 -11.59 7.77
N ASN A 69 0.85 -11.58 8.10
CA ASN A 69 0.37 -11.43 9.47
C ASN A 69 0.21 -12.79 10.18
N TYR A 70 0.58 -12.83 11.46
CA TYR A 70 0.56 -14.02 12.31
C TYR A 70 0.01 -13.68 13.69
N GLU A 71 -0.53 -14.67 14.38
CA GLU A 71 -0.97 -14.51 15.77
C GLU A 71 0.19 -14.10 16.67
N ASP A 72 -0.06 -13.07 17.50
CA ASP A 72 0.84 -12.66 18.56
C ASP A 72 0.57 -13.49 19.82
N LYS A 73 1.56 -14.29 20.22
CA LYS A 73 1.46 -15.14 21.42
C LYS A 73 1.26 -14.35 22.70
N GLY A 74 1.78 -13.12 22.78
CA GLY A 74 1.66 -12.28 23.97
C GLY A 74 0.31 -11.56 24.08
N LEU A 75 -0.54 -11.65 23.06
CA LEU A 75 -1.80 -10.92 23.01
C LEU A 75 -2.77 -11.36 24.11
N GLU A 76 -2.87 -12.66 24.39
CA GLU A 76 -3.77 -13.18 25.43
C GLU A 76 -3.33 -12.74 26.83
N ASP A 77 -2.03 -12.86 27.14
CA ASP A 77 -1.45 -12.41 28.41
C ASP A 77 -1.64 -10.90 28.60
N TYR A 78 -1.42 -10.09 27.56
CA TYR A 78 -1.67 -8.66 27.57
C TYR A 78 -3.15 -8.33 27.84
N LEU A 79 -4.08 -9.01 27.15
CA LEU A 79 -5.52 -8.80 27.32
C LEU A 79 -5.99 -9.21 28.72
N GLN A 80 -5.35 -10.20 29.33
CA GLN A 80 -5.61 -10.62 30.70
C GLN A 80 -5.11 -9.59 31.72
N GLN A 81 -3.88 -9.09 31.55
CA GLN A 81 -3.32 -8.03 32.40
C GLN A 81 -4.14 -6.75 32.35
N ARG A 82 -4.67 -6.36 31.18
CA ARG A 82 -5.49 -5.15 31.01
C ARG A 82 -6.85 -5.21 31.74
N LYS A 83 -7.34 -6.39 32.09
CA LYS A 83 -8.64 -6.57 32.79
C LYS A 83 -8.52 -6.50 34.32
N ASN A 84 -7.31 -6.62 34.85
CA ASN A 84 -7.00 -6.53 36.28
C ASN A 84 -6.57 -5.10 36.63
#